data_AF-Q64CG9-F1
#
_entry.id   AF-Q64CG9-F1
#
_cell.length_a   1.000
_cell.length_b   1.000
_cell.length_c   1.000
_cell.angle_alpha   90.00
_cell.angle_beta   90.00
_cell.angle_gamma   90.00
#
_symmetry.space_group_name_H-M   'P 1'
#
loop_
_entity.id
_entity.type
_entity.pdbx_description
1 polymer ?
#
loop_
_entity_poly.entity_id
_entity_poly.type
_entity_poly.pdbx_seq_one_letter_code
_entity_poly.pdbx_strand_id
1 'polypeptide(L)' 'MTETNEKWLYRDLTQKIIGAAMEVPRELGSGFLEYVYEEAQLLNYLKATKMRLGLLLNFGAKSLEVKRRIL' A
#
# COMPACT_ATOMS: atom_id res chain seq x y z
N MET A 1 6.81 -29.97 19.91
CA MET A 1 6.13 -28.74 19.48
C MET A 1 6.68 -28.46 18.09
N THR A 2 5.88 -28.64 17.05
CA THR A 2 6.35 -28.58 15.66
C THR A 2 6.79 -27.15 15.33
N GLU A 3 8.06 -26.98 14.97
CA GLU A 3 8.57 -25.77 14.34
C GLU A 3 7.79 -25.57 13.03
N THR A 4 6.80 -24.68 13.02
CA THR A 4 6.26 -24.15 11.77
C THR A 4 7.34 -23.26 11.17
N ASN A 5 8.21 -23.88 10.39
CA ASN A 5 9.20 -23.25 9.52
C ASN A 5 8.49 -22.57 8.33
N GLU A 6 7.46 -21.76 8.59
CA GLU A 6 6.75 -21.01 7.56
C GLU A 6 7.55 -19.76 7.21
N LYS A 7 8.56 -19.98 6.38
CA LYS A 7 9.29 -18.91 5.70
C LYS A 7 8.35 -18.28 4.67
N TRP A 8 7.69 -17.19 5.06
CA TRP A 8 6.87 -16.34 4.18
C TRP A 8 7.53 -16.14 2.80
N LEU A 9 6.84 -16.55 1.72
CA LEU A 9 7.36 -16.52 0.35
C LEU A 9 7.89 -15.14 -0.06
N TYR A 10 7.23 -14.07 0.39
CA TYR A 10 7.55 -12.69 0.06
C TYR A 10 7.92 -11.86 1.30
N ARG A 11 8.59 -12.45 2.30
CA ARG A 11 8.91 -11.79 3.58
C ARG A 11 9.42 -10.35 3.41
N ASP A 12 10.41 -10.14 2.55
CA ASP A 12 11.04 -8.84 2.36
C ASP A 12 10.10 -7.82 1.71
N LEU A 13 9.28 -8.26 0.75
CA LEU A 13 8.28 -7.40 0.11
C LEU A 13 7.16 -7.05 1.10
N THR A 14 6.69 -8.03 1.88
CA THR A 14 5.70 -7.83 2.93
C THR A 14 6.18 -6.79 3.95
N GLN A 15 7.43 -6.89 4.41
CA GLN A 15 8.02 -5.91 5.33
C GLN A 15 8.08 -4.51 4.74
N LYS A 16 8.45 -4.37 3.45
CA LYS A 16 8.45 -3.07 2.76
C LYS A 16 7.06 -2.46 2.65
N ILE A 17 6.05 -3.25 2.29
CA ILE A 17 4.66 -2.78 2.17
C ILE A 17 4.14 -2.32 3.54
N ILE A 18 4.32 -3.13 4.58
CA ILE A 18 3.89 -2.77 5.94
C ILE A 18 4.59 -1.49 6.41
N GLY A 19 5.91 -1.38 6.20
CA GLY A 19 6.68 -0.19 6.57
C GLY A 19 6.14 1.07 5.88
N ALA A 20 5.96 1.01 4.56
CA ALA A 20 5.41 2.10 3.78
C ALA A 20 3.98 2.49 4.22
N ALA A 21 3.17 1.51 4.62
CA ALA A 21 1.81 1.77 5.11
C ALA A 21 1.81 2.54 6.44
N MET A 22 2.77 2.24 7.32
CA MET A 22 2.91 2.89 8.62
C MET A 22 3.49 4.31 8.54
N GLU A 23 4.21 4.63 7.47
CA GLU A 23 4.77 5.97 7.24
C GLU A 23 3.70 7.00 6.89
N VAL A 24 2.69 6.64 6.08
CA VAL A 24 1.66 7.58 5.63
C VAL A 24 0.92 8.27 6.79
N PRO A 25 0.33 7.56 7.76
CA PRO A 25 -0.35 8.22 8.88
C PRO A 25 0.62 8.95 9.82
N ARG A 26 1.90 8.52 9.87
CA ARG A 26 2.93 9.20 10.67
C ARG A 26 3.24 10.59 10.08
N GLU A 27 3.34 10.69 8.76
CA GLU A 27 3.66 11.94 8.05
C GLU A 27 2.42 12.84 7.86
N LEU A 28 1.27 12.27 7.49
CA LEU A 28 0.06 13.06 7.21
C LEU A 28 -0.74 13.42 8.47
N GLY A 29 -0.66 12.64 9.55
CA GLY A 29 -1.53 12.83 10.71
C GLY A 29 -3.01 12.62 10.38
N SER A 30 -3.92 13.18 11.18
CA SER A 30 -5.38 13.11 10.99
C SER A 30 -5.95 14.38 10.36
N GLY A 31 -7.15 14.28 9.77
CA GLY A 31 -7.92 15.44 9.28
C GLY A 31 -7.95 15.62 7.75
N PHE A 32 -7.29 14.75 7.00
CA PHE A 32 -7.41 14.73 5.53
C PHE A 32 -8.60 13.88 5.08
N LEU A 33 -9.01 14.08 3.83
CA LEU A 33 -9.97 13.21 3.17
C LEU A 33 -9.35 11.82 2.93
N GLU A 34 -10.17 10.77 2.99
CA GLU A 34 -9.76 9.38 2.77
C GLU A 34 -8.94 9.20 1.49
N TYR A 35 -9.39 9.82 0.38
CA TYR A 35 -8.69 9.80 -0.90
C TYR A 35 -7.22 10.26 -0.83
N VAL A 36 -6.89 11.20 0.07
CA VAL A 36 -5.51 11.67 0.25
C VAL A 36 -4.64 10.56 0.85
N TYR A 37 -5.17 9.81 1.83
CA TYR A 37 -4.47 8.67 2.42
C TYR A 37 -4.29 7.54 1.41
N GLU A 38 -5.32 7.22 0.63
CA GLU A 38 -5.27 6.17 -0.40
C GLU A 38 -4.21 6.47 -1.48
N GLU A 39 -4.17 7.72 -1.96
CA GLU A 39 -3.20 8.16 -2.96
C GLU A 39 -1.77 8.14 -2.38
N ALA A 40 -1.59 8.63 -1.15
CA ALA A 40 -0.29 8.62 -0.48
C ALA A 40 0.21 7.18 -0.22
N GLN A 41 -0.68 6.27 0.21
CA GLN A 41 -0.39 4.84 0.36
C GLN A 41 0.12 4.25 -0.95
N LEU A 42 -0.61 4.45 -2.06
CA LEU A 42 -0.23 3.92 -3.36
C LEU A 42 1.16 4.41 -3.79
N LEU A 43 1.40 5.73 -3.68
CA LEU A 43 2.69 6.32 -4.05
C LEU A 43 3.83 5.79 -3.17
N ASN A 44 3.59 5.64 -1.86
CA ASN A 44 4.61 5.14 -0.95
C ASN A 44 4.93 3.66 -1.20
N TYR A 45 3.92 2.85 -1.54
CA TYR A 45 4.12 1.47 -1.98
C TYR A 45 4.96 1.37 -3.25
N LEU A 46 4.65 2.17 -4.28
CA LEU A 46 5.42 2.15 -5.53
C LEU A 46 6.90 2.49 -5.28
N LYS A 47 7.15 3.52 -4.47
CA LYS A 47 8.50 3.92 -4.07
C LYS A 47 9.23 2.82 -3.29
N ALA A 48 8.60 2.25 -2.25
CA ALA A 48 9.22 1.26 -1.38
C ALA A 48 9.51 -0.07 -2.10
N THR A 49 8.61 -0.48 -2.98
CA THR A 49 8.70 -1.73 -3.75
C THR A 49 9.51 -1.59 -5.04
N LYS A 50 9.82 -0.36 -5.47
CA LYS A 50 10.43 -0.03 -6.76
C LYS A 50 9.61 -0.54 -7.95
N MET A 51 8.30 -0.64 -7.79
CA MET A 51 7.39 -1.00 -8.86
C MET A 51 7.02 0.26 -9.65
N ARG A 52 6.98 0.13 -10.97
CA ARG A 52 6.68 1.23 -11.89
C ARG A 52 5.18 1.56 -11.95
N LEU A 53 4.32 0.59 -11.70
CA LEU A 53 2.89 0.68 -11.98
C LEU A 53 2.06 0.31 -10.75
N GLY A 54 1.13 1.19 -10.40
CA GLY A 54 0.14 0.98 -9.35
C GLY A 54 -1.28 1.19 -9.83
N LEU A 55 -2.22 0.44 -9.25
CA LEU A 55 -3.65 0.58 -9.46
C LEU A 55 -4.34 0.85 -8.12
N LEU A 56 -5.07 1.95 -8.02
CA LEU A 56 -6.01 2.20 -6.93
C LEU A 56 -7.41 1.81 -7.41
N LEU A 57 -8.02 0.84 -6.73
CA LEU A 57 -9.33 0.29 -7.06
C LEU A 57 -10.33 0.70 -5.98
N ASN A 58 -11.40 1.38 -6.37
CA ASN A 58 -12.51 1.70 -5.47
C ASN A 58 -13.70 0.79 -5.80
N PHE A 59 -14.04 -0.07 -4.85
CA PHE A 59 -15.16 -1.01 -4.93
C PHE A 59 -16.42 -0.50 -4.21
N GLY A 60 -16.36 0.64 -3.52
CA GLY A 60 -17.48 1.25 -2.80
C GLY A 60 -18.34 2.19 -3.65
N ALA A 61 -17.87 2.55 -4.85
CA ALA A 61 -18.62 3.35 -5.81
C ALA A 61 -19.72 2.53 -6.53
N LYS A 62 -20.63 3.20 -7.24
CA LYS A 62 -21.72 2.57 -8.02
C LYS A 62 -21.21 1.54 -9.04
N SER A 63 -19.98 1.71 -9.49
CA SER A 63 -19.26 0.83 -10.42
C SER A 63 -17.79 0.83 -10.04
N LEU A 64 -17.04 -0.20 -10.47
CA LEU A 64 -15.59 -0.25 -10.24
C LEU A 64 -14.91 1.00 -10.82
N GLU A 65 -14.25 1.75 -9.95
CA GLU A 65 -13.39 2.86 -10.37
C GLU A 65 -11.92 2.44 -10.25
N VAL A 66 -11.14 2.76 -11.29
CA VAL A 66 -9.73 2.39 -11.38
C VAL A 66 -8.89 3.63 -11.67
N LYS A 67 -7.91 3.92 -10.80
CA LYS A 67 -6.90 4.94 -11.04
C LYS A 67 -5.55 4.28 -11.27
N ARG A 68 -4.93 4.58 -12.41
CA ARG A 68 -3.58 4.12 -12.77
C ARG A 68 -2.54 5.16 -12.37
N ARG A 69 -1.42 4.72 -11.77
CA ARG A 69 -0.24 5.56 -11.49
C ARG A 69 1.02 4.92 -12.03
N ILE A 70 1.89 5.75 -12.59
CA ILE A 70 3.20 5.35 -13.11
C ILE A 70 4.25 6.20 -12.39
N LEU A 71 5.22 5.56 -11.76
CA LEU A 71 6.35 6.18 -11.06
C LEU A 71 7.68 5.80 -11.72
#